data_AF-A0A4W5LP21-F1
#
_entry.id   AF-A0A4W5LP21-F1
#
_cell.length_a   1.000
_cell.length_b   1.000
_cell.length_c   1.000
_cell.angle_alpha   90.00
_cell.angle_beta   90.00
_cell.angle_gamma   90.00
#
_symmetry.space_group_name_H-M   'P 1'
#
loop_
_entity.id
_entity.type
_entity.pdbx_description
1 polymer ?
#
loop_
_entity_poly.entity_id
_entity_poly.type
_entity_poly.pdbx_seq_one_letter_code
_entity_poly.pdbx_strand_id
1 'polypeptide(L)'
;MVNVLAVCVLSLVYLRTCRKSQLIDLEKEGYRPSFMDDFQPDIIISDWYAPRWDCGSEYEICVELLNHKKKPIKKFSPDTVVFQQWNDQKWNQMTHVFKNYGPGVRYIRFIHGGNDTQFWAGWYGIRVTNSSIEIFPSVDR
;
A
#
# COMPACT_ATOMS: atom_id res chain seq x y z
N MET A 1 4.70 15.17 0.55
CA MET A 1 4.05 14.03 1.23
C MET A 1 2.60 13.96 0.76
N VAL A 2 2.20 12.85 0.15
CA VAL A 2 0.79 12.61 -0.21
C VAL A 2 0.25 11.61 0.81
N ASN A 3 -0.65 12.08 1.67
CA ASN A 3 -1.32 11.19 2.62
C ASN A 3 -2.27 10.28 1.85
N VAL A 4 -1.99 8.99 1.87
CA VAL A 4 -2.93 7.98 1.40
C VAL A 4 -3.98 7.86 2.50
N LEU A 5 -5.25 8.04 2.15
CA LEU A 5 -6.35 7.86 3.09
C LEU A 5 -6.38 6.39 3.50
N ALA A 6 -5.76 6.09 4.62
CA ALA A 6 -5.69 4.75 5.21
C ALA A 6 -6.70 4.66 6.35
N VAL A 7 -7.85 4.05 6.07
CA VAL A 7 -8.72 3.48 7.11
C VAL A 7 -9.15 2.13 6.59
N CYS A 8 -8.62 1.05 7.18
CA CYS A 8 -9.24 -0.27 7.03
C CYS A 8 -9.38 -0.94 8.39
N VAL A 9 -10.63 -0.94 8.84
CA VAL A 9 -11.26 -1.85 9.80
C VAL A 9 -12.69 -1.92 9.23
N LEU A 10 -13.31 -3.02 8.78
CA LEU A 10 -13.46 -4.39 9.27
C LEU A 10 -13.83 -5.35 8.12
N SER A 11 -13.82 -6.66 8.39
CA SER A 11 -14.88 -7.58 7.93
C SER A 11 -16.06 -7.61 8.93
N LEU A 12 -17.20 -7.00 8.59
CA LEU A 12 -18.51 -7.31 9.19
C LEU A 12 -19.08 -8.47 8.39
N VAL A 13 -19.22 -9.65 9.02
CA VAL A 13 -20.03 -10.80 8.59
C VAL A 13 -19.98 -11.04 7.08
N TYR A 14 -19.10 -11.92 6.59
CA TYR A 14 -19.14 -12.71 5.34
C TYR A 14 -17.72 -12.83 4.76
N LEU A 15 -17.00 -13.92 5.12
CA LEU A 15 -16.11 -14.76 4.28
C LEU A 15 -15.15 -14.11 3.25
N ARG A 16 -14.87 -12.81 3.25
CA ARG A 16 -14.25 -12.13 2.10
C ARG A 16 -13.08 -11.28 2.50
N THR A 17 -12.00 -11.43 1.72
CA THR A 17 -10.85 -10.53 1.68
C THR A 17 -11.31 -9.08 1.61
N CYS A 18 -10.89 -8.28 2.57
CA CYS A 18 -11.11 -6.84 2.57
C CYS A 18 -9.92 -6.18 1.90
N ARG A 19 -10.15 -5.45 0.81
CA ARG A 19 -9.12 -4.62 0.16
C ARG A 19 -9.65 -3.21 -0.03
N LYS A 20 -8.79 -2.24 0.25
CA LYS A 20 -9.04 -0.83 -0.03
C LYS A 20 -8.06 -0.36 -1.11
N SER A 21 -8.53 0.48 -2.01
CA SER A 21 -7.69 1.10 -3.04
C SER A 21 -7.84 2.62 -3.05
N GLN A 22 -6.75 3.29 -3.40
CA GLN A 22 -6.74 4.71 -3.73
C GLN A 22 -5.93 4.92 -4.99
N LEU A 23 -6.46 5.74 -5.90
CA LEU A 23 -5.75 6.20 -7.09
C LEU A 23 -5.34 7.66 -6.87
N ILE A 24 -4.04 7.90 -6.84
CA ILE A 24 -3.43 9.20 -6.65
C ILE A 24 -3.10 9.78 -8.03
N ASP A 25 -3.52 11.01 -8.28
CA ASP A 25 -3.20 11.79 -9.47
C ASP A 25 -2.05 12.74 -9.16
N LEU A 26 -0.87 12.42 -9.66
CA LEU A 26 0.35 13.11 -9.28
C LEU A 26 0.35 14.58 -9.69
N GLU A 27 -0.27 14.92 -10.83
CA GLU A 27 -0.35 16.30 -11.29
C GLU A 27 -1.25 17.13 -10.38
N LYS A 28 -2.36 16.56 -9.90
CA LYS A 28 -3.25 17.22 -8.92
C LYS A 28 -2.60 17.40 -7.55
N GLU A 29 -1.70 16.49 -7.17
CA GLU A 29 -0.89 16.61 -5.96
C GLU A 29 0.31 17.58 -6.14
N GLY A 30 0.47 18.19 -7.32
CA GLY A 30 1.49 19.20 -7.60
C GLY A 30 2.77 18.70 -8.27
N TYR A 31 2.85 17.41 -8.62
CA TYR A 31 4.02 16.84 -9.30
C TYR A 31 3.86 16.90 -10.82
N ARG A 32 4.58 17.84 -11.43
CA ARG A 32 4.50 18.10 -12.87
C ARG A 32 4.98 16.89 -13.70
N PRO A 33 4.35 16.60 -14.85
CA PRO A 33 4.77 15.53 -15.77
C PRO A 33 6.27 15.50 -16.09
N SER A 34 6.87 16.64 -16.44
CA SER A 34 8.29 16.74 -16.79
C SER A 34 9.20 16.39 -15.61
N PHE A 35 8.83 16.78 -14.39
CA PHE A 35 9.59 16.41 -13.19
C PHE A 35 9.58 14.90 -12.96
N MET A 36 8.42 14.26 -13.14
CA MET A 36 8.32 12.80 -12.98
C MET A 36 9.04 12.03 -14.10
N ASP A 37 9.17 12.61 -15.29
CA ASP A 37 9.78 11.97 -16.45
C ASP A 37 11.31 12.10 -16.46
N ASP A 38 11.81 13.32 -16.20
CA ASP A 38 13.23 13.65 -16.34
C ASP A 38 14.02 13.38 -15.05
N PHE A 39 13.48 13.82 -13.91
CA PHE A 39 14.15 13.70 -12.62
C PHE A 39 13.90 12.34 -11.96
N GLN A 40 12.73 11.75 -12.18
CA GLN A 40 12.33 10.45 -11.61
C GLN A 40 12.59 10.35 -10.09
N PRO A 41 12.00 11.24 -9.28
CA PRO A 41 12.24 11.29 -7.83
C PRO A 41 11.93 9.96 -7.16
N ASP A 42 12.64 9.62 -6.08
CA ASP A 42 12.34 8.41 -5.31
C ASP A 42 10.90 8.47 -4.77
N ILE A 43 10.12 7.42 -5.07
CA ILE A 43 8.74 7.25 -4.54
C ILE A 43 8.80 6.21 -3.44
N ILE A 44 8.67 6.67 -2.20
CA ILE A 44 8.69 5.86 -1.00
C ILE A 44 7.26 5.54 -0.59
N ILE A 45 7.03 4.26 -0.35
CA ILE A 45 5.76 3.68 0.10
C ILE A 45 5.97 3.21 1.53
N SER A 46 5.05 3.55 2.43
CA SER A 46 4.99 2.97 3.77
C SER A 46 3.56 2.52 4.10
N ASP A 47 3.43 1.42 4.83
CA ASP A 47 2.15 0.93 5.36
C ASP A 47 2.37 0.23 6.71
N TRP A 48 1.54 0.51 7.70
CA TRP A 48 1.60 -0.16 9.00
C TRP A 48 0.50 -1.19 9.11
N TYR A 49 0.86 -2.41 9.53
CA TYR A 49 -0.08 -3.51 9.66
C TYR A 49 0.14 -4.33 10.93
N ALA A 50 -0.93 -4.88 11.50
CA ALA A 50 -0.85 -5.74 12.67
C ALA A 50 -1.95 -6.81 12.68
N PRO A 51 -1.62 -8.10 12.94
CA PRO A 51 -2.62 -9.12 13.20
C PRO A 51 -3.28 -8.87 14.56
N ARG A 52 -4.33 -9.62 14.87
CA ARG A 52 -4.77 -9.81 16.26
C ARG A 52 -4.05 -11.01 16.85
N TRP A 53 -3.84 -11.00 18.15
CA TRP A 53 -3.17 -12.11 18.83
C TRP A 53 -4.04 -13.39 18.81
N ASP A 54 -5.37 -13.25 18.92
CA ASP A 54 -6.35 -14.34 19.04
C ASP A 54 -6.86 -14.90 17.71
N CYS A 55 -6.42 -14.36 16.57
CA CYS A 55 -6.87 -14.76 15.24
C CYS A 55 -5.73 -14.72 14.22
N GLY A 56 -5.62 -15.77 13.39
CA GLY A 56 -4.71 -15.73 12.25
C GLY A 56 -5.25 -14.83 11.14
N SER A 57 -4.37 -14.09 10.48
CA SER A 57 -4.75 -13.14 9.42
C SER A 57 -3.69 -13.06 8.33
N GLU A 58 -4.10 -12.63 7.15
CA GLU A 58 -3.23 -12.37 6.01
C GLU A 58 -3.14 -10.86 5.75
N TYR A 59 -1.97 -10.39 5.35
CA TYR A 59 -1.74 -9.02 4.89
C TYR A 59 -1.24 -9.02 3.45
N GLU A 60 -1.81 -8.14 2.64
CA GLU A 60 -1.46 -7.93 1.24
C GLU A 60 -1.33 -6.44 0.93
N ILE A 61 -0.35 -6.11 0.10
CA ILE A 61 -0.17 -4.78 -0.48
C ILE A 61 0.21 -4.89 -1.95
N CYS A 62 -0.34 -4.00 -2.77
CA CYS A 62 0.01 -3.85 -4.17
C CYS A 62 0.04 -2.36 -4.51
N VAL A 63 1.20 -1.87 -4.95
CA VAL A 63 1.37 -0.49 -5.42
C VAL A 63 1.81 -0.50 -6.86
N GLU A 64 1.09 0.23 -7.71
CA GLU A 64 1.37 0.34 -9.14
C GLU A 64 1.66 1.79 -9.52
N LEU A 65 2.79 2.02 -10.18
CA LEU A 65 3.07 3.27 -10.90
C LEU A 65 2.44 3.16 -12.28
N LEU A 66 1.56 4.09 -12.64
CA LEU A 66 0.75 4.01 -13.85
C LEU A 66 1.01 5.17 -14.80
N ASN A 67 0.88 4.91 -16.09
CA ASN A 67 0.94 5.94 -17.13
C ASN A 67 -0.37 6.74 -17.28
N HIS A 68 -0.39 7.71 -18.20
CA HIS A 68 -1.59 8.51 -18.52
C HIS A 68 -2.83 7.68 -18.93
N LYS A 69 -2.64 6.47 -19.46
CA LYS A 69 -3.73 5.51 -19.78
C LYS A 69 -4.09 4.61 -18.60
N LYS A 70 -3.59 4.89 -17.39
CA LYS A 70 -3.72 4.09 -16.17
C LYS A 70 -3.19 2.65 -16.32
N LYS A 71 -2.25 2.42 -17.23
CA LYS A 71 -1.56 1.12 -17.39
C LYS A 71 -0.31 1.07 -16.52
N PRO A 72 0.00 -0.09 -15.90
CA PRO A 72 1.16 -0.23 -15.04
C PRO A 72 2.48 -0.10 -15.81
N ILE A 73 3.38 0.71 -15.28
CA ILE A 73 4.78 0.86 -15.69
C ILE A 73 5.66 0.03 -14.75
N LYS A 74 5.46 0.20 -13.44
CA LYS A 74 6.10 -0.58 -12.38
C LYS A 74 5.05 -1.04 -11.37
N LYS A 75 5.32 -2.18 -10.74
CA LYS A 75 4.46 -2.79 -9.75
C LYS A 75 5.31 -3.32 -8.61
N PHE A 76 4.90 -3.01 -7.39
CA PHE A 76 5.36 -3.63 -6.15
C PHE A 76 4.20 -4.47 -5.60
N SER A 77 4.43 -5.76 -5.42
CA SER A 77 3.45 -6.71 -4.92
C SER A 77 4.23 -7.87 -4.30
N PRO A 78 4.67 -7.74 -3.04
CA PRO A 78 5.37 -8.80 -2.33
C PRO A 78 4.43 -9.98 -2.07
N ASP A 79 5.00 -11.09 -1.63
CA ASP A 79 4.22 -12.25 -1.19
C ASP A 79 3.33 -11.89 0.02
N THR A 80 2.17 -12.54 0.09
CA THR A 80 1.22 -12.37 1.20
C THR A 80 1.89 -12.70 2.53
N VAL A 81 1.77 -11.80 3.50
CA VAL A 81 2.28 -12.05 4.85
C VAL A 81 1.21 -12.77 5.65
N VAL A 82 1.54 -13.94 6.19
CA VAL A 82 0.59 -14.79 6.91
C VAL A 82 0.94 -14.81 8.40
N PHE A 83 -0.05 -14.53 9.24
CA PHE A 83 0.06 -14.63 10.69
C PHE A 83 -0.78 -15.79 11.21
N GLN A 84 -0.17 -16.60 12.07
CA GLN A 84 -0.86 -17.70 12.74
C GLN A 84 -1.71 -17.19 13.92
N GLN A 85 -2.70 -17.98 14.31
CA GLN A 85 -3.44 -17.72 15.54
C GLN A 85 -2.52 -17.85 16.77
N TRP A 86 -2.83 -17.13 17.84
CA TRP A 86 -2.05 -17.10 19.08
C TRP A 86 -0.64 -16.55 18.87
N ASN A 87 -0.54 -15.52 18.02
CA ASN A 87 0.71 -14.79 17.77
C ASN A 87 0.92 -13.68 18.82
N ASP A 88 2.18 -13.28 18.99
CA ASP A 88 2.63 -12.16 19.82
C ASP A 88 3.07 -10.95 18.96
N GLN A 89 2.68 -10.94 17.68
CA GLN A 89 3.18 -9.99 16.70
C GLN A 89 2.63 -8.60 16.95
N LYS A 90 3.53 -7.62 16.89
CA LYS A 90 3.24 -6.20 17.07
C LYS A 90 2.92 -5.55 15.72
N TRP A 91 2.74 -4.23 15.74
CA TRP A 91 2.71 -3.45 14.51
C TRP A 91 4.01 -3.62 13.74
N ASN A 92 3.87 -3.98 12.47
CA ASN A 92 4.94 -4.12 11.51
C ASN A 92 4.83 -2.99 10.48
N GLN A 93 5.97 -2.56 9.95
CA GLN A 93 6.04 -1.55 8.89
C GLN A 93 6.49 -2.21 7.60
N MET A 94 5.68 -2.05 6.55
CA MET A 94 6.04 -2.40 5.17
C MET A 94 6.56 -1.15 4.47
N THR A 95 7.74 -1.23 3.86
CA THR A 95 8.33 -0.11 3.12
C THR A 95 8.85 -0.56 1.75
N HIS A 96 8.66 0.28 0.73
CA HIS A 96 9.23 0.06 -0.59
C HIS A 96 9.64 1.39 -1.23
N VAL A 97 10.71 1.39 -2.03
CA VAL A 97 11.16 2.56 -2.77
C VAL A 97 11.22 2.22 -4.26
N PHE A 98 10.44 2.93 -5.06
CA PHE A 98 10.61 2.92 -6.50
C PHE A 98 11.70 3.91 -6.89
N LYS A 99 12.74 3.40 -7.54
CA LYS A 99 13.82 4.19 -8.15
C LYS A 99 13.91 3.87 -9.64
N ASN A 100 14.39 4.81 -10.45
CA ASN A 100 14.66 4.59 -11.88
C ASN A 100 13.51 3.88 -12.60
N TYR A 101 12.27 4.31 -12.31
CA TYR A 101 11.06 3.62 -12.77
C TYR A 101 10.72 3.91 -14.24
N GLY A 102 11.48 4.81 -14.88
CA GLY A 102 11.30 5.23 -16.27
C GLY A 102 10.28 6.35 -16.42
N PRO A 103 10.29 7.08 -17.56
CA PRO A 103 9.37 8.18 -17.79
C PRO A 103 7.92 7.70 -17.96
N GLY A 104 6.99 8.62 -17.78
CA GLY A 104 5.58 8.45 -18.10
C GLY A 104 4.67 8.18 -16.90
N VAL A 105 5.19 8.15 -15.67
CA VAL A 105 4.39 7.97 -14.45
C VAL A 105 3.48 9.18 -14.23
N ARG A 106 2.17 8.95 -14.09
CA ARG A 106 1.13 9.97 -13.87
C ARG A 106 0.20 9.67 -12.70
N TYR A 107 0.02 8.39 -12.40
CA TYR A 107 -0.80 7.97 -11.28
C TYR A 107 -0.07 6.95 -10.42
N ILE A 108 -0.44 6.89 -9.15
CA ILE A 108 -0.06 5.81 -8.25
C ILE A 108 -1.34 5.13 -7.79
N ARG A 109 -1.44 3.82 -7.95
CA ARG A 109 -2.53 3.02 -7.38
C ARG A 109 -2.00 2.29 -6.17
N PHE A 110 -2.53 2.62 -5.01
CA PHE A 110 -2.21 1.98 -3.74
C PHE A 110 -3.35 1.05 -3.36
N ILE A 111 -3.06 -0.23 -3.15
CA ILE A 111 -4.02 -1.25 -2.73
C ILE A 111 -3.43 -1.96 -1.53
N HIS A 112 -4.20 -2.07 -0.45
CA HIS A 112 -3.82 -2.89 0.70
C HIS A 112 -5.04 -3.57 1.31
N GLY A 113 -4.79 -4.56 2.16
CA GLY A 113 -5.84 -5.25 2.88
C GLY A 113 -5.41 -6.64 3.29
N GLY A 114 -6.39 -7.52 3.41
CA GLY A 114 -6.13 -8.88 3.85
C GLY A 114 -7.40 -9.61 4.24
N ASN A 115 -7.20 -10.78 4.84
CA ASN A 115 -8.27 -11.68 5.24
C ASN A 115 -8.06 -12.19 6.66
N ASP A 116 -9.14 -12.55 7.34
CA ASP A 116 -9.04 -13.45 8.49
C ASP A 116 -8.92 -14.91 7.99
N THR A 117 -8.18 -15.74 8.73
CA THR A 117 -7.99 -17.16 8.35
C THR A 117 -8.95 -18.09 9.10
N GLN A 118 -9.65 -17.56 10.12
CA GLN A 118 -10.52 -18.33 11.01
C GLN A 118 -12.01 -18.17 10.67
N PHE A 119 -12.37 -17.25 9.77
CA PHE A 119 -13.74 -17.01 9.31
C PHE A 119 -14.71 -16.65 10.45
N TRP A 120 -14.20 -16.02 11.51
CA TRP A 120 -14.99 -15.61 12.67
C TRP A 120 -15.82 -14.37 12.36
N ALA A 121 -17.08 -14.36 12.80
CA ALA A 121 -17.93 -13.20 12.67
C ALA A 121 -17.42 -12.06 13.57
N GLY A 122 -16.88 -10.99 12.96
CA GLY A 122 -16.39 -9.83 13.69
C GLY A 122 -15.09 -9.25 13.11
N TRP A 123 -14.48 -8.34 13.86
CA TRP A 123 -13.38 -7.49 13.39
C TRP A 123 -12.02 -8.19 13.58
N TYR A 124 -11.87 -9.38 13.00
CA TYR A 124 -10.75 -10.30 13.26
C TYR A 124 -9.68 -10.33 12.17
N GLY A 125 -9.89 -9.63 11.06
CA GLY A 125 -8.91 -9.49 9.98
C GLY A 125 -7.72 -8.59 10.34
N ILE A 126 -6.81 -8.43 9.37
CA ILE A 126 -5.63 -7.56 9.52
C ILE A 126 -6.04 -6.10 9.79
N ARG A 127 -5.31 -5.44 10.68
CA ARG A 127 -5.44 -4.00 10.93
C ARG A 127 -4.39 -3.28 10.10
N VAL A 128 -4.79 -2.24 9.36
CA VAL A 128 -3.86 -1.40 8.58
C VAL A 128 -4.09 0.08 8.86
N THR A 129 -3.01 0.85 8.93
CA THR A 129 -3.05 2.29 9.22
C THR A 129 -1.78 2.99 8.75
N ASN A 130 -1.77 4.33 8.87
CA ASN A 130 -0.60 5.18 8.64
C ASN A 130 0.11 4.87 7.30
N SER A 131 -0.69 4.62 6.26
CA SER A 131 -0.18 4.41 4.91
C SER A 131 0.21 5.74 4.28
N SER A 132 1.39 5.82 3.68
CA SER A 132 1.91 7.04 3.07
C SER A 132 2.57 6.78 1.72
N ILE A 133 2.52 7.82 0.87
CA ILE A 133 3.37 7.93 -0.31
C ILE A 133 4.17 9.22 -0.16
N GLU A 134 5.48 9.08 -0.19
CA GLU A 134 6.41 10.19 -0.08
C GLU A 134 7.26 10.25 -1.35
N ILE A 135 7.22 11.41 -2.01
CA ILE A 135 8.04 11.68 -3.19
C ILE A 135 9.17 12.58 -2.72
N PHE A 136 10.36 12.01 -2.63
CA PHE A 136 11.54 12.76 -2.25
C PHE A 136 12.28 13.19 -3.51
N PRO A 137 12.59 14.49 -3.68
CA PRO A 137 13.62 14.86 -4.61
C PRO A 137 14.88 14.14 -4.10
N SER A 138 15.42 13.18 -4.86
CA SER A 138 16.66 12.52 -4.49
C SER A 138 17.75 13.59 -4.37
N VAL A 139 18.03 13.99 -3.13
CA VAL A 139 19.23 14.74 -2.77
C VAL A 139 20.05 13.74 -2.00
N ASP A 140 20.95 13.07 -2.72
CA ASP A 140 22.33 12.82 -2.28
C ASP A 140 23.05 11.86 -3.25
N ARG A 141 24.03 12.45 -3.96
CA ARG A 141 25.16 11.87 -4.72
C ARG A 141 24.94 11.44 -6.17
#